data_AF-A0A5B0G5M8-F1
#
_entry.id   AF-A0A5B0G5M8-F1
#
_cell.length_a   1.000
_cell.length_b   1.000
_cell.length_c   1.000
_cell.angle_alpha   90.00
_cell.angle_beta   90.00
_cell.angle_gamma   90.00
#
_symmetry.space_group_name_H-M   'P 1'
#
loop_
_entity.id
_entity.type
_entity.pdbx_description
1 polymer ?
#
loop_
_entity_poly.entity_id
_entity_poly.type
_entity_poly.pdbx_seq_one_letter_code
_entity_poly.pdbx_strand_id
1 'polypeptide(L)'
;MLHHLLATMRSHDLYNTTLYPHSDRYRGVFGQLDVVFMNQRELERRGLRPSEHVDIAVLRRSMWRASSRAPCKSSARLNRCRRRRPCERRAPLVFYVR
;
A
#
# COMPACT_ATOMS: atom_id res chain seq x y z
N MET A 1 0.84 12.45 15.56
CA MET A 1 0.59 12.12 14.13
C MET A 1 1.91 12.19 13.40
N LEU A 2 2.39 11.07 12.86
CA LEU A 2 3.61 11.07 12.03
C LEU A 2 3.23 11.35 10.58
N HIS A 3 3.85 12.38 10.01
CA HIS A 3 3.68 12.78 8.61
C HIS A 3 4.86 12.23 7.83
N HIS A 4 4.59 11.45 6.79
CA HIS A 4 5.61 10.86 5.92
C HIS A 4 5.60 11.56 4.57
N LEU A 5 6.78 11.83 4.03
CA LEU A 5 6.92 12.26 2.65
C LEU A 5 6.71 11.04 1.76
N LEU A 6 5.73 11.10 0.86
CA LEU A 6 5.53 10.07 -0.16
C LEU A 6 6.22 10.51 -1.44
N ALA A 7 7.17 9.70 -1.89
CA ALA A 7 7.80 9.84 -3.20
C ALA A 7 7.42 8.65 -4.07
N THR A 8 7.33 8.87 -5.39
CA THR A 8 7.07 7.81 -6.36
C THR A 8 8.30 7.61 -7.24
N MET A 9 8.56 6.36 -7.60
CA MET A 9 9.61 6.00 -8.55
C MET A 9 9.03 4.99 -9.54
N ARG A 10 9.48 5.08 -10.79
CA ARG A 10 9.14 4.11 -11.83
C ARG A 10 10.07 2.89 -11.71
N SER A 11 9.57 1.70 -12.00
CA SER A 11 10.43 0.54 -12.24
C SER A 11 11.15 0.69 -13.57
N HIS A 12 12.31 0.05 -13.73
CA HIS A 12 13.05 0.15 -14.99
C HIS A 12 12.27 -0.41 -16.18
N ASP A 13 11.57 -1.51 -15.95
CA ASP A 13 10.91 -2.27 -16.99
C ASP A 13 9.46 -1.81 -17.27
N LEU A 14 9.03 -0.69 -16.67
CA LEU A 14 7.75 -0.06 -16.96
C LEU A 14 7.97 1.19 -17.79
N TYR A 15 7.33 1.33 -18.95
CA TYR A 15 7.28 2.60 -19.68
C TYR A 15 5.90 3.24 -19.51
N ASN A 16 5.82 4.35 -18.77
CA ASN A 16 4.58 5.02 -18.42
C ASN A 16 3.56 4.06 -17.76
N THR A 17 2.59 3.60 -18.54
CA THR A 17 1.53 2.68 -18.14
C THR A 17 1.68 1.28 -18.78
N THR A 18 2.64 1.11 -19.69
CA THR A 18 2.89 -0.16 -20.39
C THR A 18 3.86 -1.02 -19.60
N LEU A 19 3.36 -2.16 -19.14
CA LEU A 19 4.10 -3.17 -18.39
C LEU A 19 4.75 -4.17 -19.34
N TYR A 20 6.07 -4.34 -19.25
CA TYR A 20 6.78 -5.34 -20.05
C TYR A 20 7.00 -6.63 -19.25
N PRO A 21 7.66 -6.59 -18.07
CA PRO A 21 7.66 -7.66 -17.08
C PRO A 21 7.08 -7.21 -15.73
N HIS A 22 6.63 -8.19 -14.94
CA HIS A 22 6.14 -7.98 -13.56
C HIS A 22 7.31 -8.03 -12.55
N SER A 23 8.40 -7.34 -12.87
CA SER A 23 9.63 -7.32 -12.08
C SER A 23 10.27 -5.93 -12.08
N ASP A 24 10.90 -5.57 -10.97
CA ASP A 24 11.81 -4.44 -10.85
C ASP A 24 13.22 -4.97 -10.54
N ARG A 25 13.93 -5.31 -11.61
CA ARG A 25 15.21 -6.04 -11.56
C ARG A 25 16.27 -5.36 -10.68
N TYR A 26 16.34 -4.04 -10.70
CA TYR A 26 17.36 -3.30 -9.94
C TYR A 26 17.04 -3.18 -8.45
N ARG A 27 15.77 -3.36 -8.08
CA ARG A 27 15.32 -3.28 -6.68
C ARG A 27 15.05 -4.65 -6.07
N GLY A 28 15.28 -5.72 -6.83
CA GLY A 28 15.06 -7.10 -6.38
C GLY A 28 13.60 -7.46 -6.11
N VAL A 29 12.65 -6.73 -6.73
CA VAL A 29 11.21 -7.00 -6.59
C VAL A 29 10.76 -7.83 -7.78
N PHE A 30 10.15 -8.99 -7.52
CA PHE A 30 9.70 -9.91 -8.55
C PHE A 30 8.25 -10.35 -8.29
N GLY A 31 7.47 -10.51 -9.36
CA GLY A 31 6.10 -11.04 -9.29
C GLY A 31 5.06 -10.06 -8.74
N GLN A 32 5.46 -8.84 -8.38
CA GLN A 32 4.56 -7.81 -7.85
C GLN A 32 5.04 -6.40 -8.19
N LEU A 33 4.10 -5.49 -8.44
CA LEU A 33 4.36 -4.09 -8.74
C LEU A 33 3.89 -3.14 -7.63
N ASP A 34 2.90 -3.56 -6.84
CA ASP A 34 2.35 -2.79 -5.73
C ASP A 34 3.22 -2.95 -4.49
N VAL A 35 4.35 -2.25 -4.45
CA VAL A 35 5.32 -2.29 -3.37
C VAL A 35 5.64 -0.89 -2.84
N VAL A 36 5.87 -0.81 -1.53
CA VAL A 36 6.21 0.44 -0.84
C VAL A 36 7.51 0.22 -0.09
N PHE A 37 8.49 1.07 -0.35
CA PHE A 37 9.74 1.08 0.39
C PHE A 37 9.60 1.94 1.64
N MET A 38 9.88 1.36 2.81
CA MET A 38 9.85 2.07 4.09
C MET A 38 11.17 1.89 4.84
N ASN A 39 11.59 2.95 5.53
CA ASN A 39 12.75 2.89 6.41
C ASN A 39 12.50 1.90 7.57
N GLN A 40 13.50 1.09 7.91
CA GLN A 40 13.40 0.09 8.97
C GLN A 40 12.96 0.68 10.33
N ARG A 41 13.46 1.85 10.71
CA ARG A 41 13.09 2.50 11.98
C ARG A 41 11.60 2.87 12.02
N GLU A 42 11.03 3.23 10.87
CA GLU A 42 9.60 3.55 10.75
C GLU A 42 8.73 2.30 10.75
N LEU A 43 9.24 1.21 10.17
CA LEU A 43 8.61 -0.10 10.23
C LEU A 43 8.45 -0.56 11.68
N GLU A 44 9.54 -0.50 12.46
CA GLU A 44 9.59 -0.87 13.88
C GLU A 44 8.68 0.04 14.73
N ARG A 45 8.73 1.37 14.52
CA ARG A 45 7.85 2.34 15.20
C ARG A 45 6.37 2.07 14.96
N ARG A 46 6.02 1.50 13.80
CA ARG A 46 4.64 1.18 13.41
C ARG A 46 4.26 -0.26 13.77
N GLY A 47 5.20 -1.08 14.22
CA GLY A 47 4.98 -2.51 14.47
C GLY A 47 4.63 -3.30 13.22
N LEU A 48 5.02 -2.80 12.03
CA LEU A 48 4.78 -3.45 10.76
C LEU A 48 5.85 -4.51 10.51
N ARG A 49 5.49 -5.57 9.79
CA ARG A 49 6.44 -6.59 9.34
C ARG A 49 6.82 -6.36 7.87
N PRO A 50 8.02 -6.78 7.47
CA PRO A 50 8.36 -6.87 6.05
C PRO A 50 7.35 -7.79 5.33
N SER A 51 6.99 -7.42 4.10
CA SER A 51 6.01 -8.12 3.27
C SER A 51 4.61 -8.18 3.87
N GLU A 52 4.26 -7.23 4.74
CA GLU A 52 2.88 -7.04 5.22
C GLU A 52 2.11 -6.10 4.28
N HIS A 53 0.82 -6.39 4.08
CA HIS A 53 -0.09 -5.55 3.29
C HIS A 53 -0.47 -4.28 4.07
N VAL A 54 -0.32 -3.12 3.43
CA VAL A 54 -0.65 -1.82 4.06
C VAL A 54 -1.48 -0.93 3.16
N ASP A 55 -2.38 -0.15 3.77
CA ASP A 55 -3.13 0.88 3.06
C ASP A 55 -2.43 2.24 3.19
N ILE A 56 -2.22 2.90 2.04
CA ILE A 56 -1.75 4.29 1.99
C ILE A 56 -2.95 5.21 1.78
N ALA A 57 -3.16 6.13 2.73
CA ALA A 57 -4.16 7.18 2.63
C ALA A 57 -3.49 8.55 2.68
N VAL A 58 -3.82 9.41 1.71
CA VAL A 58 -3.42 10.82 1.70
C VAL A 58 -4.56 11.65 2.25
N LEU A 59 -4.31 12.40 3.32
CA LEU A 59 -5.28 13.34 3.87
C LEU A 59 -5.27 14.63 3.05
N ARG A 60 -6.25 14.79 2.15
CA ARG A 60 -6.49 16.06 1.46
C ARG A 60 -7.37 16.95 2.33
N ARG A 61 -6.96 18.21 2.56
CA ARG A 61 -7.64 19.19 3.44
C ARG A 61 -9.14 19.38 3.15
N SER A 62 -9.60 19.18 1.90
CA SER A 62 -11.01 19.30 1.50
C SER A 62 -11.83 18.01 1.53
N MET A 63 -11.22 16.85 1.85
CA MET A 63 -11.86 15.53 1.71
C MET A 63 -12.41 14.94 3.02
N TRP A 64 -12.38 15.70 4.13
CA TRP A 64 -12.87 15.23 5.43
C TRP A 64 -14.40 15.07 5.51
N ARG A 65 -15.18 15.57 4.55
CA ARG A 65 -16.64 15.37 4.51
C ARG A 65 -17.08 14.04 3.88
N ALA A 66 -16.19 13.27 3.24
CA ALA A 66 -16.56 12.05 2.51
C ALA A 66 -16.05 10.73 3.13
N SER A 67 -15.22 10.80 4.18
CA SER A 67 -14.56 9.62 4.76
C SER A 67 -15.31 9.01 5.94
N SER A 68 -16.61 8.77 5.80
CA SER A 68 -17.33 7.81 6.68
C SER A 68 -17.22 6.37 6.19
N ARG A 69 -16.42 6.11 5.13
CA ARG A 69 -16.10 4.75 4.68
C ARG A 69 -14.90 4.23 5.46
N ALA A 70 -15.17 3.51 6.54
CA ALA A 70 -14.14 2.78 7.27
C ALA A 70 -13.36 1.84 6.32
N PRO A 71 -12.03 1.75 6.42
CA PRO A 71 -11.28 0.68 5.77
C PRO A 71 -11.78 -0.66 6.31
N CYS A 72 -12.05 -1.60 5.41
CA CYS A 72 -12.55 -2.92 5.78
C CYS A 72 -11.42 -3.66 6.49
N LYS A 73 -11.50 -3.77 7.82
CA LYS A 73 -10.55 -4.55 8.61
C LYS A 73 -10.75 -6.02 8.27
N SER A 74 -9.72 -6.68 7.74
CA SER A 74 -9.71 -8.10 7.32
C SER A 74 -9.92 -9.11 8.48
N SER A 75 -10.18 -8.67 9.71
CA SER A 75 -10.49 -9.52 10.86
C SER A 75 -11.90 -9.31 11.45
N ALA A 76 -12.73 -8.44 10.85
CA ALA A 76 -14.10 -8.24 11.33
C ALA A 76 -15.04 -9.36 10.84
N ARG A 77 -15.30 -10.32 11.73
CA ARG A 77 -16.38 -11.33 11.71
C ARG A 77 -17.50 -11.02 10.68
N LEU A 78 -17.59 -11.87 9.67
CA LEU A 78 -18.29 -11.80 8.37
C LEU A 78 -19.76 -11.29 8.29
N ASN A 79 -20.43 -10.88 9.36
CA ASN A 79 -21.90 -10.79 9.36
C ASN A 79 -22.51 -9.38 9.38
N ARG A 80 -21.76 -8.31 9.04
CA ARG A 80 -22.34 -6.95 9.01
C ARG A 80 -21.90 -6.02 7.87
N CYS A 81 -21.39 -6.55 6.76
CA CYS A 81 -21.21 -5.75 5.54
C CYS A 81 -22.47 -5.82 4.66
N ARG A 82 -23.44 -4.93 4.90
CA ARG A 82 -24.69 -4.80 4.11
C ARG A 82 -24.50 -4.30 2.67
N ARG A 83 -23.27 -4.06 2.20
CA ARG A 83 -22.96 -3.76 0.80
C ARG A 83 -21.92 -4.75 0.29
N ARG A 84 -22.39 -5.74 -0.47
CA ARG A 84 -21.59 -6.69 -1.25
C ARG A 84 -20.79 -5.96 -2.32
N ARG A 85 -19.69 -5.32 -1.97
CA ARG A 85 -18.57 -5.16 -2.91
C ARG A 85 -17.36 -5.81 -2.25
N PRO A 86 -16.75 -6.83 -2.86
CA PRO A 86 -15.50 -7.36 -2.32
C PRO A 86 -14.52 -6.20 -2.26
N CYS A 87 -13.98 -5.92 -1.07
CA CYS A 87 -12.83 -5.06 -0.90
C CYS A 87 -11.60 -5.82 -1.43
N GLU A 88 -11.53 -5.97 -2.74
CA GLU A 88 -10.43 -6.64 -3.47
C GLU A 88 -9.37 -5.63 -3.93
N ARG A 89 -9.22 -4.49 -3.22
CA ARG A 89 -8.00 -3.71 -3.41
C ARG A 89 -6.88 -4.47 -2.72
N ARG A 90 -6.06 -5.17 -3.50
CA ARG A 90 -4.77 -5.68 -3.02
C ARG A 90 -3.98 -4.47 -2.54
N ALA A 91 -3.89 -4.34 -1.22
CA ALA A 91 -3.07 -3.33 -0.57
C ALA A 91 -1.60 -3.58 -0.94
N PRO A 92 -0.79 -2.53 -1.18
CA PRO A 92 0.62 -2.73 -1.47
C PRO A 92 1.34 -3.43 -0.31
N LEU A 93 2.38 -4.18 -0.64
CA LEU A 93 3.25 -4.82 0.35
C LEU A 93 4.35 -3.85 0.78
N VAL A 94 4.63 -3.79 2.07
CA VAL A 94 5.79 -3.04 2.58
C VAL A 94 7.05 -3.87 2.40
N PHE A 95 7.99 -3.32 1.66
CA PHE A 95 9.36 -3.80 1.62
C PHE A 95 10.24 -2.80 2.36
N TYR A 96 11.25 -3.28 3.04
CA TYR A 96 12.33 -2.42 3.50
C TYR A 96 13.55 -2.71 2.65
N VAL A 97 14.25 -1.65 2.26
CA VAL A 97 15.58 -1.74 1.68
C VAL A 97 16.54 -1.49 2.83
N ARG A 98 17.50 -2.40 3.04
CA ARG A 98 18.54 -2.25 4.05
C ARG A 98 19.43 -1.05 3.74
#